data_AF-A0A920T4N2-F1
#
_entry.id   AF-A0A920T4N2-F1
#
_cell.length_a   1.000
_cell.length_b   1.000
_cell.length_c   1.000
_cell.angle_alpha   90.00
_cell.angle_beta   90.00
_cell.angle_gamma   90.00
#
_symmetry.space_group_name_H-M   'P 1'
#
loop_
_entity.id
_entity.type
_entity.pdbx_description
1 polymer ?
#
loop_
_entity_poly.entity_id
_entity_poly.type
_entity_poly.pdbx_seq_one_letter_code
_entity_poly.pdbx_strand_id
1 'polypeptide(L)'
;MAESVSIQFSITVRTLGRIANQLGYVTPQFRCPPPSAQYQRSVRRNHDDLSISIVIRGRPWLAVLADIVEGFVIANAKLGQDSEIRNILWDTIGCNDLQKTDFDFQDTPAISSAA
;
A
#
# COMPACT_ATOMS: atom_id res chain seq x y z
N MET A 1 -4.63 -3.99 21.50
CA MET A 1 -4.72 -2.53 21.26
C MET A 1 -4.50 -2.37 19.78
N ALA A 2 -5.60 -2.30 19.00
CA ALA A 2 -5.56 -2.45 17.54
C ALA A 2 -4.51 -1.51 16.95
N GLU A 3 -3.53 -2.05 16.22
CA GLU A 3 -2.57 -1.24 15.49
C GLU A 3 -3.35 -0.37 14.51
N SER A 4 -3.19 0.96 14.59
CA SER A 4 -3.89 1.87 13.69
C SER A 4 -3.44 1.58 12.26
N VAL A 5 -4.36 1.36 11.32
CA VAL A 5 -4.05 1.10 9.89
C VAL A 5 -3.08 2.13 9.29
N SER A 6 -3.06 3.36 9.81
CA SER A 6 -2.09 4.41 9.44
C SER A 6 -0.65 4.09 9.87
N ILE A 7 -0.47 3.43 11.02
CA ILE A 7 0.82 2.92 11.49
C ILE A 7 1.28 1.78 10.59
N GLN A 8 0.40 0.80 10.30
CA GLN A 8 0.68 -0.31 9.38
C GLN A 8 1.10 0.18 7.99
N PHE A 9 0.36 1.16 7.44
CA PHE A 9 0.71 1.84 6.20
C PHE A 9 2.11 2.46 6.27
N SER A 10 2.41 3.21 7.33
CA SER A 10 3.69 3.88 7.49
C SER A 10 4.85 2.89 7.62
N ILE A 11 4.68 1.81 8.40
CA ILE A 11 5.67 0.74 8.55
C ILE A 11 5.93 0.09 7.19
N THR A 12 4.88 -0.33 6.49
CA THR A 12 4.97 -0.99 5.19
C THR A 12 5.70 -0.13 4.17
N VAL A 13 5.27 1.12 3.98
CA VAL A 13 5.89 2.05 3.02
C VAL A 13 7.37 2.26 3.34
N ARG A 14 7.73 2.42 4.62
CA ARG A 14 9.13 2.60 5.03
C ARG A 14 9.97 1.36 4.80
N THR A 15 9.46 0.18 5.12
CA THR A 15 10.15 -1.09 4.92
C THR A 15 10.42 -1.32 3.44
N LEU A 16 9.39 -1.19 2.60
CA LEU A 16 9.51 -1.37 1.15
C LEU A 16 10.39 -0.29 0.52
N GLY A 17 10.22 0.97 0.92
CA GLY A 17 11.05 2.08 0.44
C GLY A 17 12.53 1.91 0.79
N ARG A 18 12.85 1.42 1.99
CA ARG A 18 14.23 1.13 2.38
C ARG A 18 14.84 0.05 1.49
N ILE A 19 14.12 -1.04 1.25
CA ILE A 19 14.60 -2.16 0.42
C ILE A 19 14.77 -1.72 -1.04
N ALA A 20 13.77 -1.04 -1.60
CA ALA A 20 13.84 -0.49 -2.95
C ALA A 20 15.04 0.44 -3.12
N ASN A 21 15.25 1.36 -2.17
CA ASN A 21 16.37 2.30 -2.20
C ASN A 21 17.73 1.59 -2.08
N GLN A 22 17.87 0.59 -1.21
CA GLN A 22 19.09 -0.21 -1.05
C GLN A 22 19.46 -0.97 -2.34
N LEU A 23 18.46 -1.33 -3.14
CA LEU A 23 18.64 -2.03 -4.42
C LEU A 23 18.74 -1.07 -5.62
N GLY A 24 18.75 0.25 -5.40
CA GLY A 24 18.91 1.25 -6.44
C GLY A 24 17.63 1.65 -7.19
N TYR A 25 16.45 1.26 -6.70
CA TYR A 25 15.18 1.65 -7.30
C TYR A 25 14.68 3.01 -6.81
N VAL A 26 13.88 3.67 -7.65
CA VAL A 26 13.20 4.92 -7.31
C VAL A 26 12.10 4.65 -6.29
N THR A 27 12.11 5.42 -5.21
CA THR A 27 11.08 5.35 -4.16
C THR A 27 10.12 6.53 -4.29
N PRO A 28 8.83 6.31 -4.58
CA PRO A 28 7.86 7.39 -4.64
C PRO A 28 7.44 7.87 -3.26
N GLN A 29 6.89 9.08 -3.19
CA GLN A 29 6.31 9.64 -1.97
C GLN A 29 4.88 9.14 -1.77
N PHE A 30 4.60 8.50 -0.64
CA PHE A 30 3.26 8.02 -0.32
C PHE A 30 2.52 8.95 0.65
N ARG A 31 1.22 9.12 0.43
CA ARG A 31 0.30 9.84 1.32
C ARG A 31 -0.97 9.02 1.54
N CYS A 32 -1.58 9.14 2.72
CA CYS A 32 -2.90 8.58 3.00
C CYS A 32 -3.97 9.69 3.05
N PRO A 33 -4.67 10.01 1.94
CA PRO A 33 -5.77 10.97 1.90
C PRO A 33 -7.01 10.53 2.70
N PRO A 34 -7.96 11.46 2.96
CA PRO A 34 -9.22 11.12 3.61
C PRO A 34 -10.04 10.10 2.81
N PRO A 35 -10.90 9.28 3.47
CA PRO A 35 -11.72 8.28 2.79
C PRO A 35 -12.76 8.86 1.81
N SER A 36 -13.11 10.14 1.98
CA SER A 36 -13.99 10.88 1.08
C SER A 36 -13.30 11.33 -0.22
N ALA A 37 -12.04 10.94 -0.44
CA ALA A 37 -11.36 11.21 -1.70
C ALA A 37 -12.12 10.60 -2.89
N GLN A 38 -12.17 11.34 -4.00
CA GLN A 38 -12.84 10.93 -5.24
C GLN A 38 -12.31 9.60 -5.80
N TYR A 39 -11.04 9.30 -5.57
CA TYR A 39 -10.36 8.10 -6.06
C TYR A 39 -9.70 7.36 -4.90
N GLN A 40 -9.72 6.03 -4.95
CA GLN A 40 -9.07 5.18 -3.93
C GLN A 40 -7.54 5.27 -3.99
N ARG A 41 -6.99 5.55 -5.18
CA ARG A 41 -5.58 5.90 -5.40
C ARG A 41 -5.47 7.00 -6.43
N SER A 42 -4.56 7.95 -6.22
CA SER A 42 -4.19 8.95 -7.22
C SER A 42 -2.68 9.08 -7.36
N VAL A 43 -2.26 9.44 -8.56
CA VAL A 43 -0.85 9.60 -8.94
C VAL A 43 -0.65 11.04 -9.36
N ARG A 44 0.34 11.73 -8.76
CA ARG A 44 0.71 13.09 -9.15
C ARG A 44 2.20 13.15 -9.43
N ARG A 45 2.53 13.55 -10.66
CA ARG A 45 3.89 13.77 -11.16
C ARG A 45 4.21 15.26 -11.11
N ASN A 46 5.27 15.61 -10.40
CA ASN A 46 5.97 16.88 -10.51
C ASN A 46 7.34 16.61 -11.13
N HIS A 47 7.94 17.60 -11.79
CA HIS A 47 9.22 17.53 -12.53
C HIS A 47 10.07 16.26 -12.24
N ASP A 48 10.59 16.14 -11.02
CA ASP A 48 11.40 14.99 -10.55
C ASP A 48 10.73 14.15 -9.44
N ASP A 49 9.55 14.53 -8.98
CA ASP A 49 8.86 13.87 -7.86
C ASP A 49 7.59 13.13 -8.29
N LEU A 50 7.48 11.86 -7.86
CA LEU A 50 6.27 11.07 -7.98
C LEU A 50 5.61 10.93 -6.61
N SER A 51 4.34 11.35 -6.50
CA SER A 51 3.56 11.15 -5.29
C SER A 51 2.31 10.30 -5.53
N ILE A 52 2.10 9.33 -4.64
CA ILE A 52 0.99 8.38 -4.67
C ILE A 52 0.14 8.64 -3.42
N SER A 53 -1.15 8.90 -3.62
CA SER A 53 -2.10 9.10 -2.51
C SER A 53 -3.06 7.92 -2.47
N ILE A 54 -3.17 7.23 -1.34
CA ILE A 54 -3.95 5.98 -1.18
C ILE A 54 -4.93 6.08 -0.02
N VAL A 55 -6.22 5.89 -0.29
CA VAL A 55 -7.22 5.71 0.78
C VAL A 55 -6.93 4.39 1.49
N ILE A 56 -6.80 4.40 2.81
CA ILE A 56 -6.44 3.21 3.61
C ILE A 56 -7.55 2.72 4.56
N ARG A 57 -8.55 3.54 4.86
CA ARG A 57 -9.65 3.17 5.77
C ARG A 57 -10.83 2.60 4.98
N GLY A 58 -11.51 1.61 5.56
CA GLY A 58 -12.65 0.95 4.91
C GLY A 58 -12.26 0.13 3.67
N ARG A 59 -10.98 -0.20 3.52
CA ARG A 59 -10.46 -0.99 2.41
C ARG A 59 -9.77 -2.25 2.91
N PRO A 60 -9.89 -3.37 2.19
CA PRO A 60 -9.09 -4.56 2.47
C PRO A 60 -7.59 -4.21 2.45
N TRP A 61 -6.85 -4.70 3.44
CA TRP A 61 -5.42 -4.39 3.55
C TRP A 61 -4.64 -4.82 2.32
N LEU A 62 -4.96 -5.99 1.73
CA LEU A 62 -4.35 -6.46 0.49
C LEU A 62 -4.52 -5.48 -0.69
N ALA A 63 -5.65 -4.78 -0.77
CA ALA A 63 -5.86 -3.76 -1.80
C ALA A 63 -4.97 -2.53 -1.58
N VAL A 64 -4.74 -2.15 -0.32
CA VAL A 64 -3.79 -1.09 0.05
C VAL A 64 -2.35 -1.51 -0.28
N LEU A 65 -1.96 -2.75 0.02
CA LEU A 65 -0.66 -3.29 -0.37
C LEU A 65 -0.45 -3.28 -1.88
N ALA A 66 -1.45 -3.73 -2.65
CA ALA A 66 -1.40 -3.71 -4.10
C ALA A 66 -1.21 -2.28 -4.64
N ASP A 67 -1.91 -1.29 -4.06
CA ASP A 67 -1.75 0.12 -4.42
C ASP A 67 -0.37 0.69 -4.05
N ILE A 68 0.25 0.22 -2.95
CA ILE A 68 1.63 0.57 -2.59
C ILE A 68 2.59 -0.01 -3.64
N VAL A 69 2.50 -1.30 -3.93
CA VAL A 69 3.36 -1.97 -4.92
C VAL A 69 3.23 -1.30 -6.30
N GLU A 70 2.01 -1.03 -6.73
CA GLU A 70 1.75 -0.35 -8.00
C GLU A 70 2.35 1.06 -8.03
N GLY A 71 2.42 1.74 -6.89
CA GLY A 71 3.13 3.02 -6.75
C GLY A 71 4.61 2.91 -7.12
N PHE A 72 5.31 1.88 -6.65
CA PHE A 72 6.71 1.61 -6.99
C PHE A 72 6.87 1.19 -8.46
N VAL A 73 5.96 0.38 -8.98
CA VAL A 73 5.94 -0.01 -10.41
C VAL A 73 5.87 1.23 -11.29
N ILE A 74 4.94 2.16 -11.00
CA ILE A 74 4.80 3.41 -11.76
C ILE A 74 6.07 4.28 -11.66
N ALA A 75 6.75 4.28 -10.52
CA ALA A 75 7.98 5.03 -10.31
C ALA A 75 9.14 4.53 -11.17
N ASN A 76 9.20 3.21 -11.41
CA ASN A 76 10.33 2.54 -12.05
C ASN A 76 10.04 2.09 -13.50
N ALA A 77 8.82 2.26 -13.99
CA ALA A 77 8.42 1.88 -15.35
C ALA A 77 9.24 2.56 -16.47
N LYS A 78 9.63 3.82 -16.29
CA LYS A 78 10.45 4.52 -17.30
C LYS A 78 11.87 3.94 -17.45
N LEU A 79 12.33 3.18 -16.46
CA LEU A 79 13.63 2.51 -16.46
C LEU A 79 13.54 1.05 -16.93
N GLY A 80 12.34 0.57 -17.30
CA GLY A 80 12.10 -0.84 -17.65
C GLY A 80 12.25 -1.80 -16.46
N GLN A 81 12.21 -1.26 -15.25
CA GLN A 81 12.46 -1.96 -13.99
C GLN A 81 11.18 -2.34 -13.25
N ASP A 82 10.01 -2.08 -13.83
CA ASP A 82 8.69 -2.28 -13.23
C ASP A 82 8.42 -3.73 -12.84
N SER A 83 8.76 -4.67 -13.71
CA SER A 83 8.49 -6.10 -13.48
C SER A 83 9.38 -6.68 -12.38
N GLU A 84 10.65 -6.29 -12.35
CA GLU A 84 11.62 -6.77 -11.35
C GLU A 84 11.28 -6.24 -9.95
N ILE A 85 11.03 -4.93 -9.82
CA ILE A 85 10.68 -4.36 -8.52
C ILE A 85 9.35 -4.92 -8.01
N ARG A 86 8.38 -5.21 -8.89
CA ARG A 86 7.10 -5.82 -8.50
C ARG A 86 7.34 -7.15 -7.77
N ASN A 87 8.18 -8.02 -8.33
CA ASN A 87 8.48 -9.32 -7.74
C ASN A 87 9.20 -9.16 -6.39
N ILE A 88 10.25 -8.33 -6.36
CA ILE A 88 11.04 -8.05 -5.14
C ILE A 88 10.14 -7.56 -4.00
N LEU A 89 9.20 -6.66 -4.29
CA LEU A 89 8.31 -6.12 -3.26
C LEU A 89 7.31 -7.15 -2.74
N TRP A 90 6.74 -8.01 -3.60
CA TRP A 90 5.86 -9.08 -3.15
C TRP A 90 6.61 -10.12 -2.31
N ASP A 91 7.82 -10.50 -2.71
CA ASP A 91 8.69 -11.38 -1.91
C ASP A 91 9.01 -10.74 -0.56
N THR A 92 9.33 -9.45 -0.55
CA THR A 92 9.59 -8.68 0.67
C THR A 92 8.39 -8.67 1.60
N ILE A 93 7.18 -8.46 1.07
CA ILE A 93 5.93 -8.48 1.85
C ILE A 93 5.75 -9.85 2.52
N GLY A 94 5.96 -10.94 1.79
CA GLY A 94 5.87 -12.30 2.32
C GLY A 94 6.91 -12.58 3.40
N CYS A 95 8.18 -12.26 3.15
CA CYS A 95 9.29 -12.51 4.07
C CYS A 95 9.25 -11.67 5.35
N ASN A 96 8.62 -10.49 5.32
CA ASN A 96 8.49 -9.60 6.48
C ASN A 96 7.10 -9.68 7.14
N ASP A 97 6.25 -10.62 6.71
CA ASP A 97 4.89 -10.83 7.24
C ASP A 97 4.00 -9.57 7.22
N LEU A 98 4.22 -8.69 6.24
CA LEU A 98 3.51 -7.39 6.11
C LEU A 98 2.05 -7.54 5.64
N GLN A 99 1.64 -8.76 5.31
CA GLN A 99 0.29 -9.09 4.84
C GLN A 99 -0.75 -9.22 5.96
N LYS A 100 -0.32 -9.35 7.22
CA LYS A 100 -1.24 -9.52 8.34
C LYS A 100 -1.90 -8.20 8.76
N THR A 101 -3.21 -8.15 8.66
CA THR A 101 -4.01 -7.19 9.43
C THR A 101 -4.37 -7.84 10.76
N ASP A 102 -4.12 -7.18 11.90
CA ASP A 102 -4.59 -7.59 13.24
C ASP A 102 -6.13 -7.53 13.38
N PHE A 103 -6.82 -7.19 12.29
CA PHE A 103 -8.27 -7.13 12.19
C PHE A 103 -8.80 -8.50 11.76
N ASP A 104 -8.83 -9.43 12.72
CA ASP A 104 -9.82 -10.50 12.71
C ASP A 104 -11.19 -9.83 12.52
N PHE A 105 -11.94 -10.30 11.53
CA PHE A 105 -13.27 -9.80 11.20
C PHE A 105 -14.11 -9.79 12.49
N GLN A 106 -14.40 -8.60 13.04
CA GLN A 106 -15.43 -8.50 14.06
C GLN A 106 -16.73 -9.04 13.46
N ASP A 107 -17.25 -10.09 14.10
CA ASP A 107 -18.59 -10.65 13.95
C ASP A 107 -19.54 -9.67 13.28
N THR A 108 -19.93 -9.98 12.05
CA THR A 108 -21.17 -9.41 11.51
C THR A 108 -22.29 -10.18 12.22
N PRO A 109 -23.07 -9.59 13.15
CA PRO A 109 -24.22 -10.31 13.66
C PRO A 109 -25.11 -10.63 12.46
N ALA A 110 -25.44 -11.92 12.35
CA ALA A 110 -26.28 -12.48 11.31
C ALA A 110 -27.44 -11.53 11.00
N ILE A 111 -27.65 -11.30 9.71
CA ILE A 111 -28.86 -10.68 9.18
C ILE A 111 -30.04 -11.38 9.87
N SER A 112 -30.68 -10.66 10.79
CA SER A 112 -31.90 -11.13 11.45
C SER A 112 -32.97 -11.19 10.36
N SER A 113 -33.17 -12.39 9.84
CA SER A 113 -34.38 -12.75 9.10
C SER A 113 -35.54 -12.67 10.10
N ALA A 114 -36.17 -11.51 10.15
CA ALA A 114 -37.47 -11.36 10.77
C ALA A 114 -38.53 -11.73 9.71
N ALA A 115 -39.17 -12.87 10.00
CA ALA A 115 -40.52 -13.34 9.67
C ALA A 115 -41.32 -12.59 8.59
#